data_AF-A0A928F1V0-F1
#
_entry.id   AF-A0A928F1V0-F1
#
_cell.length_a   1.000
_cell.length_b   1.000
_cell.length_c   1.000
_cell.angle_alpha   90.00
_cell.angle_beta   90.00
_cell.angle_gamma   90.00
#
_symmetry.space_group_name_H-M   'P 1'
#
loop_
_entity.id
_entity.type
_entity.pdbx_description
1 polymer ?
#
loop_
_entity_poly.entity_id
_entity_poly.type
_entity_poly.pdbx_seq_one_letter_code
_entity_poly.pdbx_strand_id
1 'polypeptide(L)'
;MIKIYVCSQSVTAEYSPVVSHSVNYLQVEFSFSPDWFGLEKTAQFTQNGATYNVLLVGDKCILPVEIGEGIFEISVFGYDAGGTRRITTLPCLLSMKKSGFVADGTDPVPPTPDLYSQLLSKITGAVENIPKKLSMFENDAGFVTDAAIPKKLSQLTDDCDFAKNSDIPTKLSQFENDTDFIARNSNAQLELWGSTVTITGGSVTIAHTDYGFSVGSNVIHDVAEPQFSSDAATKRYVDTALGDIENALDGVIEYQQSLIGG
;
A
#
# COMPACT_ATOMS: atom_id res chain seq x y z
N MET A 1 -21.04 -53.66 -27.68
CA MET A 1 -20.63 -52.32 -28.13
C MET A 1 -21.29 -52.08 -29.48
N ILE A 2 -22.03 -50.99 -29.64
CA ILE A 2 -22.68 -50.61 -30.90
C ILE A 2 -21.78 -49.58 -31.58
N LYS A 3 -21.38 -49.83 -32.84
CA LYS A 3 -20.62 -48.86 -33.63
C LYS A 3 -21.53 -48.26 -34.69
N ILE A 4 -21.64 -46.93 -34.70
CA ILE A 4 -22.49 -46.20 -35.65
C ILE A 4 -21.58 -45.35 -36.52
N TYR A 5 -21.67 -45.55 -37.83
CA TYR A 5 -20.98 -44.73 -38.83
C TYR A 5 -21.94 -43.69 -39.37
N VAL A 6 -21.53 -42.43 -39.31
CA VAL A 6 -22.30 -41.27 -39.77
C VAL A 6 -21.53 -40.61 -40.93
N CYS A 7 -21.98 -40.91 -42.14
CA CYS A 7 -21.43 -40.35 -43.38
C CYS A 7 -22.44 -39.39 -44.00
N SER A 8 -22.13 -38.09 -43.94
CA SER A 8 -22.99 -36.99 -44.41
C SER A 8 -24.41 -37.04 -43.81
N GLN A 9 -25.42 -37.53 -44.53
CA GLN A 9 -26.82 -37.69 -44.04
C GLN A 9 -27.22 -39.16 -43.82
N SER A 10 -26.31 -40.11 -44.03
CA SER A 10 -26.57 -41.54 -43.83
C SER A 10 -26.05 -42.00 -42.47
N VAL A 11 -26.87 -42.77 -41.75
CA VAL A 11 -26.46 -43.48 -40.53
C VAL A 11 -26.46 -44.97 -40.82
N THR A 12 -25.33 -45.63 -40.60
CA THR A 12 -25.21 -47.08 -40.71
C THR A 12 -24.66 -47.62 -39.40
N ALA A 13 -25.30 -48.63 -38.84
CA ALA A 13 -24.88 -49.23 -37.58
C ALA A 13 -24.35 -50.64 -37.80
N GLU A 14 -23.17 -50.93 -37.27
CA GLU A 14 -22.67 -52.29 -37.10
C GLU A 14 -22.97 -52.75 -35.66
N TYR A 15 -23.84 -53.75 -35.54
CA TYR A 15 -24.21 -54.33 -34.25
C TYR A 15 -23.97 -55.85 -34.23
N SER A 16 -23.36 -56.35 -33.15
CA SER A 16 -23.51 -57.73 -32.71
C SER A 16 -24.76 -57.84 -31.84
N PRO A 17 -25.47 -58.99 -31.74
CA PRO A 17 -26.68 -59.10 -30.92
C PRO A 17 -26.36 -58.76 -29.47
N VAL A 18 -26.85 -57.62 -28.97
CA VAL A 18 -26.66 -57.18 -27.58
C VAL A 18 -27.98 -57.36 -26.81
N VAL A 19 -27.81 -57.72 -25.55
CA VAL A 19 -28.83 -58.19 -24.61
C VAL A 19 -29.37 -56.99 -23.80
N SER A 20 -30.70 -56.85 -23.61
CA SER A 20 -31.30 -55.77 -22.80
C SER A 20 -30.92 -55.85 -21.29
N HIS A 21 -31.36 -54.90 -20.44
CA HIS A 21 -31.09 -54.83 -18.99
C HIS A 21 -29.68 -54.41 -18.50
N SER A 22 -28.73 -54.09 -19.38
CA SER A 22 -27.45 -53.54 -18.90
C SER A 22 -27.56 -52.02 -18.63
N VAL A 23 -27.75 -51.66 -17.36
CA VAL A 23 -27.74 -50.26 -16.89
C VAL A 23 -26.30 -49.72 -16.98
N ASN A 24 -26.11 -48.51 -17.55
CA ASN A 24 -24.82 -47.82 -17.66
C ASN A 24 -23.70 -48.53 -18.46
N TYR A 25 -24.00 -49.54 -19.27
CA TYR A 25 -22.98 -50.36 -19.94
C TYR A 25 -22.99 -50.26 -21.48
N LEU A 26 -24.12 -49.90 -22.09
CA LEU A 26 -24.22 -49.82 -23.56
C LEU A 26 -23.66 -48.49 -24.08
N GLN A 27 -22.35 -48.46 -24.28
CA GLN A 27 -21.69 -47.35 -24.96
C GLN A 27 -21.91 -47.45 -26.47
N VAL A 28 -22.45 -46.36 -27.04
CA VAL A 28 -22.60 -46.16 -28.47
C VAL A 28 -21.43 -45.30 -28.92
N GLU A 29 -20.60 -45.85 -29.81
CA GLU A 29 -19.48 -45.13 -30.41
C GLU A 29 -19.88 -44.69 -31.81
N PHE A 30 -19.73 -43.39 -32.08
CA PHE A 30 -20.03 -42.80 -33.36
C PHE A 30 -18.74 -42.50 -34.10
N SER A 31 -18.68 -42.88 -35.37
CA SER A 31 -17.60 -42.52 -36.29
C SER A 31 -18.16 -41.53 -37.31
N PHE A 32 -17.67 -40.29 -37.25
CA PHE A 32 -18.16 -39.20 -38.08
C PHE A 32 -17.25 -38.93 -39.28
N SER A 33 -17.86 -38.67 -40.43
CA SER A 33 -17.18 -38.09 -41.59
C SER A 33 -16.67 -36.65 -41.31
N PRO A 34 -15.65 -36.15 -42.03
CA PRO A 34 -15.07 -34.81 -41.82
C PRO A 34 -16.08 -33.66 -41.87
N ASP A 35 -17.21 -33.85 -42.55
CA ASP A 35 -18.30 -32.89 -42.67
C ASP A 35 -18.91 -32.46 -41.32
N TRP A 36 -18.69 -33.24 -40.28
CA TRP A 36 -19.21 -33.05 -38.93
C TRP A 36 -18.22 -32.38 -37.96
N PHE A 37 -17.02 -32.02 -38.45
CA PHE A 37 -16.00 -31.35 -37.64
C PHE A 37 -16.45 -29.92 -37.28
N GLY A 38 -16.26 -29.52 -36.02
CA GLY A 38 -16.68 -28.20 -35.53
C GLY A 38 -18.17 -28.04 -35.18
N LEU A 39 -18.97 -29.11 -35.25
CA LEU A 39 -20.37 -29.11 -34.82
C LEU A 39 -20.53 -29.73 -33.43
N GLU A 40 -21.41 -29.17 -32.60
CA GLU A 40 -21.95 -29.81 -31.40
C GLU A 40 -22.95 -30.88 -31.82
N LYS A 41 -22.68 -32.14 -31.45
CA LYS A 41 -23.40 -33.31 -31.94
C LYS A 41 -24.33 -33.86 -30.86
N THR A 42 -25.55 -34.18 -31.25
CA THR A 42 -26.57 -34.77 -30.37
C THR A 42 -27.18 -35.98 -31.07
N ALA A 43 -27.21 -37.12 -30.38
CA ALA A 43 -27.88 -38.33 -30.83
C ALA A 43 -29.31 -38.31 -30.32
N GLN A 44 -30.25 -38.61 -31.20
CA GLN A 44 -31.67 -38.73 -30.93
C GLN A 44 -32.07 -40.19 -31.05
N PHE A 45 -32.61 -40.73 -29.97
CA PHE A 45 -33.12 -42.10 -29.86
C PHE A 45 -34.63 -42.05 -29.80
N THR A 46 -35.32 -42.72 -30.71
CA THR A 46 -36.79 -42.76 -30.76
C THR A 46 -37.29 -44.18 -30.62
N GLN A 47 -38.13 -44.46 -29.62
CA GLN A 47 -38.75 -45.77 -29.42
C GLN A 47 -40.21 -45.60 -29.03
N ASN A 48 -41.12 -46.35 -29.67
CA ASN A 48 -42.57 -46.28 -29.42
C ASN A 48 -43.15 -44.85 -29.42
N GLY A 49 -42.58 -43.94 -30.22
CA GLY A 49 -42.98 -42.53 -30.30
C GLY A 49 -42.37 -41.61 -29.23
N ALA A 50 -41.65 -42.13 -28.24
CA ALA A 50 -40.89 -41.34 -27.28
C ALA A 50 -39.50 -41.03 -27.85
N THR A 51 -39.06 -39.78 -27.75
CA THR A 51 -37.80 -39.29 -28.32
C THR A 51 -36.87 -38.81 -27.20
N TYR A 52 -35.63 -39.28 -27.19
CA TYR A 52 -34.61 -38.99 -26.19
C TYR A 52 -33.37 -38.43 -26.87
N ASN A 53 -32.94 -37.23 -26.48
CA ASN A 53 -31.79 -36.56 -27.06
C ASN A 53 -30.61 -36.59 -26.08
N VAL A 54 -29.46 -37.10 -26.54
CA VAL A 54 -28.24 -37.22 -25.73
C VAL A 54 -27.10 -36.51 -26.45
N LEU A 55 -26.44 -35.58 -25.76
CA LEU A 55 -25.26 -34.89 -26.27
C LEU A 55 -24.08 -35.88 -26.35
N LEU A 56 -23.34 -35.87 -27.46
CA LEU A 56 -22.14 -36.69 -27.59
C LEU A 56 -20.95 -36.03 -26.87
N VAL A 57 -20.17 -36.82 -26.15
CA VAL A 57 -18.92 -36.40 -25.49
C VAL A 57 -17.78 -37.21 -26.09
N GLY A 58 -16.90 -36.58 -26.86
CA GLY A 58 -15.79 -37.24 -27.54
C GLY A 58 -16.24 -38.34 -28.52
N ASP A 59 -17.31 -38.06 -29.28
CA ASP A 59 -17.93 -38.97 -30.28
C ASP A 59 -18.51 -40.27 -29.70
N LYS A 60 -18.78 -40.29 -28.39
CA LYS A 60 -19.42 -41.40 -27.69
C LYS A 60 -20.62 -40.89 -26.91
N CYS A 61 -21.62 -41.74 -26.75
CA CYS A 61 -22.70 -41.50 -25.80
C CYS A 61 -23.13 -42.81 -25.12
N ILE A 62 -23.82 -42.66 -24.00
CA ILE A 62 -24.48 -43.78 -23.33
C ILE A 62 -25.89 -43.87 -23.90
N LEU A 63 -26.35 -45.08 -24.20
CA LEU A 63 -27.73 -45.31 -24.62
C LEU A 63 -28.68 -44.90 -23.47
N PRO A 64 -29.73 -44.10 -23.72
CA PRO A 64 -30.72 -43.78 -22.69
C PRO A 64 -31.33 -45.05 -22.13
N VAL A 65 -31.49 -45.12 -20.80
CA VAL A 65 -32.03 -46.30 -20.13
C VAL A 65 -33.53 -46.52 -20.42
N GLU A 66 -34.17 -45.49 -20.94
CA GLU A 66 -35.54 -45.50 -21.43
C GLU A 66 -35.71 -46.29 -22.73
N ILE A 67 -34.60 -46.57 -23.45
CA ILE A 67 -34.60 -47.45 -24.60
C ILE A 67 -34.56 -48.90 -24.12
N GLY A 68 -35.73 -49.54 -24.17
CA GLY A 68 -35.94 -50.92 -23.75
C GLY A 68 -35.94 -51.92 -24.89
N GLU A 69 -36.60 -53.05 -24.66
CA GLU A 69 -36.74 -54.13 -25.63
C GLU A 69 -37.59 -53.71 -26.84
N GLY A 70 -37.13 -54.07 -28.04
CA GLY A 70 -37.87 -53.78 -29.27
C GLY A 70 -37.02 -53.08 -30.33
N ILE A 71 -37.71 -52.50 -31.31
CA ILE A 71 -37.11 -51.74 -32.40
C ILE A 71 -37.07 -50.27 -31.97
N PHE A 72 -35.92 -49.63 -32.14
CA PHE A 72 -35.73 -48.21 -31.87
C PHE A 72 -34.96 -47.56 -33.03
N GLU A 73 -35.19 -46.27 -33.22
CA GLU A 73 -34.55 -45.47 -34.26
C GLU A 73 -33.46 -44.61 -33.64
N ILE A 74 -32.30 -44.53 -34.28
CA ILE A 74 -31.23 -43.61 -33.91
C ILE A 74 -31.02 -42.62 -35.05
N SER A 75 -31.10 -41.34 -34.77
CA SER A 75 -30.66 -40.27 -35.66
C SER A 75 -29.63 -39.40 -34.95
N VAL A 76 -28.81 -38.66 -35.71
CA VAL A 76 -27.85 -37.71 -35.15
C VAL A 76 -28.09 -36.36 -35.81
N PHE A 77 -28.04 -35.30 -35.02
CA PHE A 77 -28.05 -33.95 -35.53
C PHE A 77 -26.93 -33.12 -34.91
N GLY A 78 -26.40 -32.19 -35.69
CA GLY A 78 -25.30 -31.33 -35.27
C GLY A 78 -25.59 -29.86 -35.57
N TYR A 79 -25.24 -28.98 -34.64
CA TYR A 79 -25.31 -27.52 -34.78
C TYR A 79 -23.90 -26.92 -34.74
N ASP A 80 -23.67 -25.84 -35.49
CA ASP A 80 -22.46 -25.03 -35.33
C ASP A 80 -22.57 -24.15 -34.07
N ALA A 81 -21.44 -23.63 -33.60
CA ALA A 81 -21.38 -22.76 -32.42
C ALA A 81 -22.24 -21.48 -32.53
N GLY A 82 -22.74 -21.16 -33.74
CA GLY A 82 -23.65 -20.05 -34.02
C GLY A 82 -25.10 -20.44 -34.35
N GLY A 83 -25.48 -21.72 -34.28
CA GLY A 83 -26.82 -22.23 -34.58
C GLY A 83 -27.31 -22.01 -36.02
N THR A 84 -26.44 -21.61 -36.94
CA THR A 84 -26.75 -21.22 -38.32
C THR A 84 -26.66 -22.40 -39.28
N ARG A 85 -25.82 -23.40 -38.97
CA ARG A 85 -25.66 -24.62 -39.78
C ARG A 85 -26.13 -25.84 -39.00
N ARG A 86 -27.15 -26.52 -39.54
CA ARG A 86 -27.66 -27.79 -39.01
C ARG A 86 -27.40 -28.93 -39.99
N ILE A 87 -26.79 -30.01 -39.52
CA ILE A 87 -26.73 -31.28 -40.25
C ILE A 87 -27.61 -32.27 -39.49
N THR A 88 -28.51 -32.96 -40.19
CA THR A 88 -29.36 -34.02 -39.65
C THR A 88 -29.18 -35.27 -40.47
N THR A 89 -29.14 -36.43 -39.82
CA THR A 89 -29.04 -37.71 -40.50
C THR A 89 -30.39 -38.41 -40.64
N LEU A 90 -30.46 -39.38 -41.54
CA LEU A 90 -31.56 -40.33 -41.59
C LEU A 90 -31.63 -41.18 -40.31
N PRO A 91 -32.84 -41.56 -39.85
CA PRO A 91 -33.00 -42.50 -38.75
C PRO A 91 -32.52 -43.89 -39.18
N CYS A 92 -31.74 -44.54 -38.32
CA CYS A 92 -31.32 -45.92 -38.46
C CYS A 92 -32.15 -46.79 -37.51
N LEU A 93 -32.89 -47.78 -38.05
CA LEU A 93 -33.65 -48.74 -37.25
C LEU A 93 -32.71 -49.82 -36.70
N LEU A 94 -32.72 -49.97 -35.38
CA LEU A 94 -31.98 -51.00 -34.64
C LEU A 94 -32.95 -51.82 -33.79
N SER A 95 -32.61 -53.09 -33.55
CA SER A 95 -33.42 -53.98 -32.71
C SER A 95 -32.63 -54.44 -31.49
N MET A 96 -33.21 -54.32 -30.32
CA MET A 96 -32.71 -54.87 -29.06
C MET A 96 -33.51 -56.12 -28.69
N LYS A 97 -32.79 -57.23 -28.47
CA LYS A 97 -33.42 -58.48 -28.03
C LYS A 97 -33.52 -58.53 -26.51
N LYS A 98 -34.62 -59.13 -26.04
CA LYS A 98 -34.90 -59.41 -24.63
C LYS A 98 -33.74 -60.12 -23.96
N SER A 99 -33.40 -59.63 -22.79
CA SER A 99 -32.41 -60.22 -21.91
C SER A 99 -32.97 -61.38 -21.14
N GLY A 100 -32.14 -62.39 -20.94
CA GLY A 100 -32.47 -63.53 -20.08
C GLY A 100 -32.46 -63.20 -18.58
N PHE A 101 -32.30 -61.93 -18.20
CA PHE A 101 -32.26 -61.51 -16.80
C PHE A 101 -33.68 -61.25 -16.27
N VAL A 102 -34.11 -62.07 -15.31
CA VAL A 102 -35.36 -61.87 -14.56
C VAL A 102 -34.98 -61.11 -13.29
N ALA A 103 -35.27 -59.81 -13.26
CA ALA A 103 -35.05 -58.99 -12.06
C ALA A 103 -36.25 -59.16 -11.11
N ASP A 104 -36.06 -59.92 -10.03
CA ASP A 104 -36.90 -59.83 -8.85
C ASP A 104 -36.53 -58.54 -8.10
N GLY A 105 -37.35 -57.48 -8.22
CA GLY A 105 -37.22 -56.27 -7.42
C GLY A 105 -37.39 -54.98 -8.22
N THR A 106 -38.46 -54.25 -7.92
CA THR A 106 -38.79 -52.94 -8.49
C THR A 106 -37.96 -51.84 -7.85
N ASP A 107 -36.76 -51.58 -8.38
CA ASP A 107 -36.09 -50.29 -8.19
C ASP A 107 -36.26 -49.47 -9.47
N PRO A 108 -37.04 -48.37 -9.46
CA PRO A 108 -37.23 -47.54 -10.64
C PRO A 108 -35.89 -46.91 -11.03
N VAL A 109 -35.44 -47.20 -12.26
CA VAL A 109 -34.23 -46.60 -12.80
C VAL A 109 -34.46 -45.10 -12.96
N PRO A 110 -33.53 -44.23 -12.49
CA PRO A 110 -33.72 -42.79 -12.58
C PRO A 110 -33.73 -42.32 -14.05
N PRO A 111 -34.59 -41.34 -14.40
CA PRO A 111 -34.69 -40.82 -15.76
C PRO A 111 -33.39 -40.12 -16.18
N THR A 112 -33.02 -40.24 -17.46
CA THR A 112 -31.90 -39.53 -18.08
C THR A 112 -32.17 -38.03 -18.04
N PRO A 113 -31.25 -37.20 -17.50
CA PRO A 113 -31.44 -35.74 -17.43
C PRO A 113 -31.65 -35.14 -18.82
N ASP A 114 -32.64 -34.25 -18.96
CA ASP A 114 -32.94 -33.57 -20.21
C ASP A 114 -31.81 -32.62 -20.66
N LEU A 115 -31.86 -32.19 -21.93
CA LEU A 115 -30.85 -31.31 -22.53
C LEU A 115 -30.69 -30.00 -21.73
N TYR A 116 -31.79 -29.47 -21.20
CA TYR A 116 -31.78 -28.24 -20.41
C TYR A 116 -31.02 -28.41 -19.09
N SER A 117 -31.23 -29.52 -18.39
CA SER A 117 -30.56 -29.87 -17.13
C SER A 117 -29.06 -30.08 -17.32
N GLN A 118 -28.66 -30.69 -18.44
CA GLN A 118 -27.25 -30.84 -18.80
C GLN A 118 -26.58 -29.49 -19.08
N LEU A 119 -27.27 -28.59 -19.79
CA LEU A 119 -26.79 -27.24 -20.04
C LEU A 119 -26.69 -26.43 -18.74
N LEU A 120 -27.69 -26.51 -17.85
CA LEU A 120 -27.69 -25.80 -16.58
C LEU A 120 -26.57 -26.27 -15.64
N SER A 121 -26.26 -27.56 -15.62
CA SER A 121 -25.12 -28.10 -14.88
C SER A 121 -23.79 -27.54 -15.37
N LYS A 122 -23.58 -27.47 -16.70
CA LYS A 122 -22.37 -26.87 -17.29
C LYS A 122 -22.23 -25.38 -16.96
N ILE A 123 -23.34 -24.62 -17.04
CA ILE A 123 -23.35 -23.19 -16.72
C ILE A 123 -23.05 -22.98 -15.23
N THR A 124 -23.68 -23.75 -14.34
CA THR A 124 -23.48 -23.63 -12.89
C THR A 124 -22.03 -23.93 -12.51
N GLY A 125 -21.45 -25.00 -13.06
CA GLY A 125 -20.03 -25.32 -12.85
C GLY A 125 -19.07 -24.25 -13.40
N ALA A 126 -19.39 -23.61 -14.53
CA ALA A 126 -18.59 -22.50 -15.05
C ALA A 126 -18.65 -21.26 -14.14
N VAL A 127 -19.82 -20.95 -13.58
CA VAL A 127 -20.03 -19.78 -12.69
C VAL A 127 -19.36 -19.97 -11.32
N GLU A 128 -19.20 -21.20 -10.83
CA GLU A 128 -18.45 -21.47 -9.59
C GLU A 128 -16.97 -21.15 -9.71
N ASN A 129 -16.40 -21.28 -10.91
CA ASN A 129 -14.98 -21.01 -11.16
C ASN A 129 -14.67 -19.54 -11.46
N ILE A 130 -15.67 -18.65 -11.49
CA ILE A 130 -15.46 -17.22 -11.67
C ILE A 130 -15.03 -16.61 -10.33
N PRO A 131 -13.87 -15.93 -10.25
CA PRO A 131 -13.43 -15.20 -9.06
C PRO A 131 -14.50 -14.18 -8.61
N LYS A 132 -15.09 -14.40 -7.41
CA LYS A 132 -16.16 -13.53 -6.86
C LYS A 132 -15.63 -12.41 -5.97
N LYS A 133 -14.36 -12.46 -5.58
CA LYS A 133 -13.70 -11.47 -4.72
C LYS A 133 -12.55 -10.82 -5.45
N LEU A 134 -12.37 -9.52 -5.21
CA LEU A 134 -11.23 -8.75 -5.71
C LEU A 134 -9.87 -9.38 -5.33
N SER A 135 -9.80 -10.06 -4.18
CA SER A 135 -8.60 -10.76 -3.72
C SER A 135 -8.25 -12.04 -4.51
N MET A 136 -9.14 -12.52 -5.37
CA MET A 136 -8.93 -13.72 -6.20
C MET A 136 -8.45 -13.37 -7.60
N PHE A 137 -8.34 -12.08 -7.93
CA PHE A 137 -7.71 -11.62 -9.16
C PHE A 137 -6.21 -11.46 -8.92
N GLU A 138 -5.40 -12.12 -9.74
CA GLU A 138 -3.96 -11.86 -9.77
C GLU A 138 -3.73 -10.52 -10.46
N ASN A 139 -2.96 -9.64 -9.80
CA ASN A 139 -2.60 -8.33 -10.34
C ASN A 139 -1.44 -8.52 -11.32
N ASP A 140 -1.77 -8.66 -12.59
CA ASP A 140 -0.89 -8.93 -13.72
C ASP A 140 -0.27 -7.66 -14.34
N ALA A 141 -0.75 -6.48 -13.94
CA ALA A 141 -0.42 -5.21 -14.60
C ALA A 141 0.53 -4.28 -13.80
N GLY A 142 1.18 -4.79 -12.75
CA GLY A 142 2.18 -4.01 -12.00
C GLY A 142 1.58 -2.83 -11.21
N PHE A 143 0.28 -2.88 -10.90
CA PHE A 143 -0.34 -1.88 -10.02
C PHE A 143 0.21 -2.01 -8.60
N VAL A 144 0.44 -0.87 -7.95
CA VAL A 144 0.82 -0.78 -6.55
C VAL A 144 -0.25 -1.44 -5.66
N THR A 145 0.17 -2.38 -4.82
CA THR A 145 -0.70 -2.98 -3.79
C THR A 145 -0.68 -2.13 -2.52
N ASP A 146 -1.65 -2.31 -1.62
CA ASP A 146 -1.69 -1.61 -0.31
C ASP A 146 -0.40 -1.76 0.51
N ALA A 147 0.40 -2.79 0.25
CA ALA A 147 1.71 -3.00 0.86
C ALA A 147 2.81 -2.12 0.25
N ALA A 148 2.67 -1.74 -1.02
CA ALA A 148 3.59 -0.87 -1.74
C ALA A 148 3.25 0.63 -1.60
N ILE A 149 2.10 0.98 -1.03
CA ILE A 149 1.76 2.37 -0.68
C ILE A 149 2.53 2.78 0.58
N PRO A 150 3.39 3.81 0.53
CA PRO A 150 4.08 4.33 1.70
C PRO A 150 3.07 4.83 2.75
N LYS A 151 3.10 4.26 3.96
CA LYS A 151 2.20 4.63 5.06
C LYS A 151 2.83 5.60 6.06
N LYS A 152 4.15 5.79 5.98
CA LYS A 152 4.92 6.70 6.81
C LYS A 152 5.76 7.60 5.95
N LEU A 153 5.93 8.85 6.37
CA LEU A 153 6.78 9.83 5.69
C LEU A 153 8.23 9.32 5.53
N SER A 154 8.75 8.55 6.49
CA SER A 154 10.09 7.95 6.43
C SER A 154 10.30 6.92 5.32
N GLN A 155 9.23 6.47 4.65
CA GLN A 155 9.29 5.54 3.51
C GLN A 155 9.34 6.27 2.18
N LEU A 156 9.12 7.60 2.19
CA LEU A 156 9.31 8.46 1.04
C LEU A 156 10.79 8.86 1.01
N THR A 157 11.39 8.80 -0.17
CA THR A 157 12.73 9.32 -0.39
C THR A 157 12.61 10.84 -0.40
N ASP A 158 13.31 11.53 0.52
CA ASP A 158 13.36 13.00 0.52
C ASP A 158 14.08 13.45 -0.77
N ASP A 159 13.30 13.87 -1.75
CA ASP A 159 13.71 14.29 -3.10
C ASP A 159 13.92 15.81 -3.21
N CYS A 160 13.74 16.51 -2.10
CA CYS A 160 13.84 17.94 -2.01
C CYS A 160 14.67 18.30 -0.78
N ASP A 161 15.60 19.25 -0.94
CA ASP A 161 16.60 19.71 0.02
C ASP A 161 16.00 20.40 1.27
N PHE A 162 14.90 19.87 1.81
CA PHE A 162 14.23 20.38 3.01
C PHE A 162 14.93 19.89 4.28
N ALA A 163 14.99 20.78 5.27
CA ALA A 163 15.56 20.48 6.58
C ALA A 163 14.72 19.41 7.32
N LYS A 164 15.38 18.37 7.82
CA LYS A 164 14.76 17.32 8.65
C LYS A 164 14.57 17.81 10.07
N ASN A 165 13.77 17.09 10.87
CA ASN A 165 13.59 17.42 12.29
C ASN A 165 14.91 17.38 13.10
N SER A 166 15.92 16.64 12.63
CA SER A 166 17.28 16.65 13.19
C SER A 166 18.07 17.92 12.84
N ASP A 167 17.72 18.56 11.72
CA ASP A 167 18.45 19.69 11.15
C ASP A 167 17.89 21.02 11.69
N ILE A 168 16.70 21.00 12.29
CA ILE A 168 16.09 22.14 12.98
C ILE A 168 16.77 22.34 14.34
N PRO A 169 17.48 23.46 14.57
CA PRO A 169 18.08 23.75 15.86
C PRO A 169 17.00 23.83 16.97
N THR A 170 17.19 23.08 18.05
CA THR A 170 16.26 23.04 19.20
C THR A 170 16.77 23.82 20.41
N LYS A 171 18.04 24.25 20.37
CA LYS A 171 18.68 25.04 21.42
C LYS A 171 19.27 26.30 20.82
N LEU A 172 19.27 27.38 21.61
CA LEU A 172 19.83 28.67 21.20
C LEU A 172 21.32 28.58 20.83
N SER A 173 22.06 27.65 21.45
CA SER A 173 23.47 27.40 21.18
C SER A 173 23.77 26.70 19.85
N GLN A 174 22.74 26.19 19.16
CA GLN A 174 22.86 25.52 17.86
C GLN A 174 22.64 26.49 16.69
N PHE A 175 22.19 27.71 16.97
CA PHE A 175 22.18 28.78 15.99
C PHE A 175 23.57 29.40 15.99
N GLU A 176 24.26 29.35 14.85
CA GLU A 176 25.34 30.29 14.58
C GLU A 176 24.68 31.64 14.39
N ASN A 177 24.78 32.49 15.42
CA ASN A 177 24.17 33.81 15.39
C ASN A 177 25.06 34.71 14.53
N ASP A 178 24.51 35.30 13.49
CA ASP A 178 25.26 36.18 12.59
C ASP A 178 25.82 37.36 13.39
N THR A 179 27.15 37.34 13.59
CA THR A 179 28.03 38.43 14.05
C THR A 179 27.52 39.31 15.20
N ASP A 180 28.25 39.27 16.34
CA ASP A 180 28.32 40.36 17.34
C ASP A 180 27.38 40.33 18.56
N PHE A 181 26.85 39.17 18.97
CA PHE A 181 26.33 39.03 20.35
C PHE A 181 27.38 38.44 21.30
N ILE A 182 27.81 39.22 22.30
CA ILE A 182 28.69 38.74 23.37
C ILE A 182 27.95 37.66 24.17
N ALA A 183 28.36 36.40 24.02
CA ALA A 183 27.83 35.30 24.82
C ALA A 183 28.28 35.45 26.30
N ARG A 184 27.40 35.10 27.25
CA ARG A 184 27.67 35.12 28.69
C ARG A 184 29.02 34.43 28.99
N ASN A 185 29.94 35.16 29.63
CA ASN A 185 31.29 34.72 30.00
C ASN A 185 32.34 34.65 28.87
N SER A 186 32.12 35.35 27.76
CA SER A 186 33.12 35.48 26.69
C SER A 186 33.91 36.76 26.87
N ASN A 187 35.25 36.68 26.83
CA ASN A 187 36.11 37.86 26.70
C ASN A 187 35.97 38.40 25.27
N ALA A 188 34.93 39.19 25.02
CA ALA A 188 34.66 39.75 23.70
C ALA A 188 34.85 41.27 23.72
N GLN A 189 35.44 41.76 22.63
CA GLN A 189 35.68 43.17 22.37
C GLN A 189 34.41 43.76 21.73
N LEU A 190 33.76 44.74 22.36
CA LEU A 190 32.66 45.46 21.72
C LEU A 190 33.22 46.72 21.06
N GLU A 191 33.16 46.79 19.73
CA GLU A 191 33.50 47.99 18.97
C GLU A 191 32.24 48.86 18.83
N LEU A 192 32.22 49.99 19.54
CA LEU A 192 31.16 50.99 19.42
C LEU A 192 31.76 52.26 18.83
N TRP A 193 31.43 52.55 17.57
CA TRP A 193 31.78 53.81 16.90
C TRP A 193 33.26 54.23 17.07
N GLY A 194 34.19 53.30 16.85
CA GLY A 194 35.64 53.55 16.91
C GLY A 194 36.23 53.53 18.32
N SER A 195 35.45 53.23 19.36
CA SER A 195 35.93 52.97 20.72
C SER A 195 35.80 51.49 21.07
N THR A 196 36.78 50.98 21.80
CA THR A 196 36.82 49.58 22.23
C THR A 196 36.47 49.46 23.71
N VAL A 197 35.37 48.76 24.02
CA VAL A 197 35.02 48.38 25.40
C VAL A 197 35.35 46.91 25.60
N THR A 198 36.32 46.64 26.47
CA THR A 198 36.73 45.26 26.83
C THR A 198 36.32 44.96 28.25
N ILE A 199 35.57 43.87 28.45
CA ILE A 199 35.24 43.33 29.77
C ILE A 199 36.03 42.04 29.95
N THR A 200 36.99 42.02 30.88
CA THR A 200 37.80 40.83 31.18
C THR A 200 37.99 40.69 32.68
N GLY A 201 37.62 39.52 33.21
CA GLY A 201 37.86 39.18 34.62
C GLY A 201 37.22 40.13 35.64
N GLY A 202 36.05 40.72 35.33
CA GLY A 202 35.36 41.67 36.19
C GLY A 202 35.85 43.12 36.09
N SER A 203 36.87 43.38 35.28
CA SER A 203 37.33 44.73 34.95
C SER A 203 36.70 45.22 33.64
N VAL A 204 36.33 46.51 33.59
CA VAL A 204 35.89 47.19 32.37
C VAL A 204 36.99 48.14 31.96
N THR A 205 37.62 47.88 30.80
CA THR A 205 38.61 48.78 30.20
C THR A 205 37.97 49.48 29.01
N ILE A 206 37.97 50.81 29.07
CA ILE A 206 37.48 51.67 27.98
C ILE A 206 38.71 52.37 27.41
N ALA A 207 39.18 51.89 26.26
CA ALA A 207 40.28 52.51 25.54
C ALA A 207 39.70 53.53 24.56
N HIS A 208 39.89 54.82 24.83
CA HIS A 208 39.56 55.89 23.89
C HIS A 208 40.77 56.80 23.68
N THR A 209 41.04 57.12 22.42
CA THR A 209 42.23 57.87 21.98
C THR A 209 42.12 59.38 22.20
N ASP A 210 40.91 59.95 22.27
CA ASP A 210 40.77 61.40 22.07
C ASP A 210 39.89 62.17 23.11
N TYR A 211 38.96 61.54 23.84
CA TYR A 211 37.98 62.28 24.68
C TYR A 211 37.73 61.77 26.12
N GLY A 212 38.59 60.93 26.69
CA GLY A 212 38.47 60.47 28.09
C GLY A 212 37.20 59.65 28.40
N PHE A 213 36.91 59.40 29.68
CA PHE A 213 35.71 58.66 30.13
C PHE A 213 34.63 59.61 30.62
N SER A 214 33.51 59.70 29.88
CA SER A 214 32.34 60.51 30.26
C SER A 214 31.21 59.62 30.79
N VAL A 215 30.73 59.91 32.00
CA VAL A 215 29.52 59.29 32.60
C VAL A 215 28.28 60.18 32.47
N GLY A 216 28.38 61.29 31.73
CA GLY A 216 27.33 62.30 31.66
C GLY A 216 27.06 62.92 33.03
N SER A 217 25.79 63.13 33.37
CA SER A 217 25.36 63.70 34.67
C SER A 217 25.25 62.68 35.81
N ASN A 218 25.81 61.48 35.64
CA ASN A 218 25.69 60.39 36.62
C ASN A 218 26.86 60.37 37.61
N VAL A 219 26.66 59.68 38.74
CA VAL A 219 27.68 59.47 39.79
C VAL A 219 28.32 58.10 39.63
N ILE A 220 29.63 58.01 39.89
CA ILE A 220 30.34 56.74 40.03
C ILE A 220 30.24 56.30 41.49
N HIS A 221 29.54 55.19 41.73
CA HIS A 221 29.43 54.57 43.07
C HIS A 221 30.59 53.61 43.33
N ASP A 222 30.82 53.28 44.60
CA ASP A 222 31.80 52.28 45.06
C ASP A 222 33.25 52.52 44.61
N VAL A 223 33.64 53.79 44.46
CA VAL A 223 35.04 54.19 44.26
C VAL A 223 35.80 54.03 45.58
N ALA A 224 36.88 53.26 45.57
CA ALA A 224 37.73 53.05 46.74
C ALA A 224 38.51 54.32 47.11
N GLU A 225 39.03 54.38 48.33
CA GLU A 225 39.91 55.48 48.76
C GLU A 225 41.21 55.48 47.92
N PRO A 226 41.65 56.64 47.40
CA PRO A 226 42.83 56.71 46.54
C PRO A 226 44.10 56.37 47.33
N GLN A 227 44.99 55.57 46.74
CA GLN A 227 46.29 55.18 47.33
C GLN A 227 47.47 55.64 46.45
N PHE A 228 47.26 55.74 45.14
CA PHE A 228 48.24 56.17 44.15
C PHE A 228 47.83 57.47 43.47
N SER A 229 48.79 58.17 42.87
CA SER A 229 48.54 59.45 42.18
C SER A 229 47.65 59.35 40.94
N SER A 230 47.44 58.13 40.42
CA SER A 230 46.57 57.85 39.28
C SER A 230 45.14 57.48 39.67
N ASP A 231 44.86 57.33 40.96
CA ASP A 231 43.55 56.87 41.43
C ASP A 231 42.52 58.00 41.39
N ALA A 232 41.25 57.64 41.14
CA ALA A 232 40.15 58.58 41.30
C ALA A 232 39.95 58.89 42.79
N ALA A 233 39.85 60.17 43.16
CA ALA A 233 39.56 60.58 44.53
C ALA A 233 38.06 60.63 44.79
N THR A 234 37.63 60.15 45.96
CA THR A 234 36.26 60.32 46.43
C THR A 234 36.06 61.73 46.99
N LYS A 235 34.82 62.25 46.97
CA LYS A 235 34.51 63.54 47.60
C LYS A 235 34.88 63.54 49.09
N ARG A 236 34.59 62.44 49.78
CA ARG A 236 34.93 62.27 51.20
C ARG A 236 36.44 62.42 51.43
N TYR A 237 37.27 61.78 50.61
CA TYR A 237 38.72 61.88 50.70
C TYR A 237 39.20 63.35 50.64
N VAL A 238 38.71 64.09 49.63
CA VAL A 238 39.09 65.48 49.42
C VAL A 238 38.59 66.38 50.55
N ASP A 239 37.34 66.21 50.98
CA ASP A 239 36.75 66.99 52.08
C ASP A 239 37.52 66.76 53.39
N THR A 240 37.90 65.51 53.69
CA THR A 240 38.70 65.20 54.89
C THR A 240 40.10 65.83 54.81
N ALA A 241 40.79 65.68 53.69
CA ALA A 241 42.12 66.27 53.51
C ALA A 241 42.09 67.80 53.61
N LEU A 242 41.05 68.45 53.09
CA LEU A 242 40.86 69.89 53.23
C LEU A 242 40.60 70.28 54.69
N GLY A 243 39.73 69.55 55.38
CA GLY A 243 39.44 69.79 56.80
C GLY A 243 40.67 69.66 57.70
N ASP A 244 41.56 68.70 57.42
CA ASP A 244 42.82 68.55 58.15
C ASP A 244 43.75 69.77 57.97
N ILE A 245 43.78 70.35 56.76
CA ILE A 245 44.54 71.57 56.47
C ILE A 245 43.93 72.77 57.20
N GLU A 246 42.61 72.92 57.17
CA GLU A 246 41.89 73.99 57.87
C GLU A 246 42.18 73.94 59.38
N ASN A 247 42.08 72.77 60.00
CA ASN A 247 42.40 72.57 61.41
C ASN A 247 43.87 72.91 61.74
N ALA A 248 44.80 72.50 60.88
CA ALA A 248 46.22 72.81 61.09
C ALA A 248 46.48 74.33 60.99
N LEU A 249 45.80 75.01 60.07
CA LEU A 249 45.90 76.45 59.90
C LEU A 249 45.34 77.20 61.10
N ASP A 250 44.15 76.81 61.59
CA ASP A 250 43.56 77.39 62.79
C ASP A 250 44.48 77.23 64.00
N GLY A 251 45.09 76.06 64.17
CA GLY A 251 46.09 75.84 65.22
C GLY A 251 47.32 76.75 65.11
N VAL A 252 47.80 77.05 63.89
CA VAL A 252 48.90 78.02 63.68
C VAL A 252 48.45 79.44 64.02
N ILE A 253 47.23 79.83 63.65
CA ILE A 253 46.68 81.17 63.96
C ILE A 253 46.54 81.35 65.46
N GLU A 254 45.97 80.37 66.16
CA GLU A 254 45.85 80.39 67.63
C GLU A 254 47.23 80.50 68.31
N TYR A 255 48.21 79.73 67.84
CA TYR A 255 49.58 79.80 68.35
C TYR A 255 50.20 81.19 68.13
N GLN A 256 50.08 81.77 66.94
CA GLN A 256 50.59 83.11 66.65
C GLN A 256 49.89 84.18 67.50
N GLN A 257 48.57 84.12 67.67
CA GLN A 257 47.83 85.04 68.53
C GLN A 257 48.30 84.95 69.99
N SER A 258 48.63 83.75 70.48
CA SER A 258 49.17 83.57 71.83
C SER A 258 50.55 84.22 72.04
N LEU A 259 51.37 84.34 70.98
CA LEU A 259 52.70 84.96 71.02
C LEU A 259 52.65 86.50 71.00
N ILE A 260 51.57 87.09 70.47
CA ILE A 260 51.41 88.56 70.34
C ILE A 260 50.60 89.13 71.52
N GLY A 261 49.86 88.29 72.24
CA GLY A 261 48.95 88.64 73.33
C GLY A 261 49.52 88.55 74.76
N GLY A 262 50.84 88.35 74.91
CA GLY A 262 51.56 88.37 76.21
C GLY A 262 52.63 89.45 76.24
#